data_AF-A0A397UF79-F1
#
_entry.id   AF-A0A397UF79-F1
#
_cell.length_a   1.000
_cell.length_b   1.000
_cell.length_c   1.000
_cell.angle_alpha   90.00
_cell.angle_beta   90.00
_cell.angle_gamma   90.00
#
_symmetry.space_group_name_H-M   'P 1'
#
loop_
_entity.id
_entity.type
_entity.pdbx_description
1 polymer ?
#
loop_
_entity_poly.entity_id
_entity_poly.type
_entity_poly.pdbx_seq_one_letter_code
_entity_poly.pdbx_strand_id
1 'polypeptide(L)'
;MIFFDDQYGFQPKPNLWLETRYKLLILLIIVIILLIIYLLAKKKYPKGQSFMIFKISLIILGLILDFSFIIVNGHDVPSLFIPSLITLIVSIVFNLSLSFIILTKEIQRNIDFREWFFKNAKIVACFSLFSSTNIEALNALYSNFAGLDIFSALVSENFKKRILYGTTCHLFIKEIPQLVIQVCLLISLKCYVKCMIYIYIGLSYCRLFIKEV
;
A
#
# COMPACT_ATOMS: atom_id res chain seq x y z
N MET A 1 58.80 7.64 -8.01
CA MET A 1 57.86 6.78 -7.27
C MET A 1 56.50 6.99 -7.93
N ILE A 2 56.02 6.01 -8.68
CA ILE A 2 54.77 6.11 -9.45
C ILE A 2 53.65 5.64 -8.53
N PHE A 3 52.72 6.53 -8.19
CA PHE A 3 51.49 6.18 -7.47
C PHE A 3 50.56 5.47 -8.47
N PHE A 4 50.35 4.17 -8.29
CA PHE A 4 49.23 3.49 -8.93
C PHE A 4 47.95 3.98 -8.26
N ASP A 5 46.99 4.39 -9.07
CA ASP A 5 45.64 4.75 -8.62
C ASP A 5 44.91 3.45 -8.26
N ASP A 6 44.65 3.26 -6.97
CA ASP A 6 43.95 2.09 -6.42
C ASP A 6 42.52 1.91 -6.99
N GLN A 7 42.00 2.92 -7.70
CA GLN A 7 40.71 2.86 -8.38
C GLN A 7 40.80 2.41 -9.85
N TYR A 8 42.00 2.27 -10.43
CA TYR A 8 42.17 1.92 -11.84
C TYR A 8 42.12 0.40 -12.07
N GLY A 9 40.95 -0.12 -12.44
CA GLY A 9 40.74 -1.55 -12.76
C GLY A 9 39.28 -2.00 -12.64
N PHE A 10 39.01 -3.27 -12.97
CA PHE A 10 37.69 -3.89 -12.74
C PHE A 10 37.40 -3.95 -11.24
N GLN A 11 36.57 -3.04 -10.75
CA GLN A 11 36.08 -3.06 -9.37
C GLN A 11 35.08 -4.22 -9.23
N PRO A 12 35.35 -5.25 -8.41
CA PRO A 12 34.40 -6.33 -8.20
C PRO A 12 33.10 -5.76 -7.65
N LYS A 13 32.02 -5.94 -8.41
CA LYS A 13 30.68 -5.46 -8.01
C LYS A 13 30.35 -6.02 -6.62
N PRO A 14 29.80 -5.21 -5.69
CA PRO A 14 29.49 -5.70 -4.36
C PRO A 14 28.56 -6.92 -4.45
N ASN A 15 28.78 -7.91 -3.58
CA ASN A 15 28.01 -9.14 -3.60
C ASN A 15 26.54 -8.82 -3.22
N LEU A 16 25.67 -8.76 -4.23
CA LEU A 16 24.24 -8.43 -4.10
C LEU A 16 23.53 -9.25 -3.01
N TRP A 17 23.95 -10.50 -2.79
CA TRP A 17 23.39 -11.36 -1.77
C TRP A 17 23.62 -10.83 -0.35
N LEU A 18 24.82 -10.32 -0.08
CA LEU A 18 25.19 -9.78 1.24
C LEU A 18 24.40 -8.53 1.61
N GLU A 19 24.07 -7.70 0.63
CA GLU A 19 23.29 -6.47 0.82
C GLU A 19 21.77 -6.74 0.88
N THR A 20 21.28 -7.70 0.09
CA THR A 20 19.84 -8.00 0.02
C THR A 20 19.35 -8.98 1.09
N ARG A 21 20.21 -9.88 1.60
CA ARG A 21 19.81 -10.90 2.58
C ARG A 21 19.17 -10.33 3.84
N TYR A 22 19.67 -9.21 4.35
CA TYR A 22 19.13 -8.58 5.56
C TYR A 22 17.76 -7.93 5.33
N LYS A 23 17.57 -7.30 4.16
CA LYS A 23 16.27 -6.74 3.76
C LYS A 23 15.22 -7.85 3.61
N LEU A 24 15.60 -9.00 3.02
CA LEU A 24 14.74 -10.18 2.89
C LEU A 24 14.42 -10.82 4.26
N LEU A 25 15.39 -10.91 5.17
CA LEU A 25 15.16 -11.40 6.54
C LEU A 25 14.18 -10.51 7.30
N ILE A 26 14.32 -9.18 7.23
CA ILE A 26 13.36 -8.24 7.85
C ILE A 26 11.96 -8.44 7.27
N LEU A 27 11.84 -8.57 5.95
CA LEU A 27 10.55 -8.83 5.30
C LEU A 27 9.93 -10.14 5.78
N LEU A 28 10.73 -11.22 5.88
CA LEU A 28 10.27 -12.52 6.37
C LEU A 28 9.77 -12.44 7.82
N ILE A 29 10.49 -11.73 8.69
CA ILE A 29 10.09 -11.52 10.09
C ILE A 29 8.75 -10.78 10.16
N ILE A 30 8.57 -9.72 9.35
CA ILE A 30 7.30 -8.97 9.28
C ILE A 30 6.15 -9.89 8.85
N VAL A 31 6.36 -10.74 7.83
CA VAL A 31 5.34 -11.70 7.36
C VAL A 31 4.98 -12.71 8.46
N ILE A 32 5.96 -13.24 9.19
CA ILE A 32 5.73 -14.17 10.31
C ILE A 32 4.92 -13.48 11.42
N ILE A 33 5.27 -12.25 11.79
CA ILE A 33 4.53 -11.48 12.80
C ILE A 33 3.07 -11.27 12.36
N LEU A 34 2.84 -10.87 11.11
CA LEU A 34 1.48 -10.71 10.58
C LEU A 34 0.69 -12.02 10.60
N LEU A 35 1.34 -13.14 10.29
CA LEU A 35 0.72 -14.47 10.35
C LEU A 35 0.34 -14.85 11.79
N ILE A 36 1.21 -14.58 12.76
CA ILE A 36 0.90 -14.79 14.19
C ILE A 36 -0.30 -13.94 14.60
N ILE A 37 -0.32 -12.64 14.28
CA ILE A 37 -1.44 -11.75 14.60
C ILE A 37 -2.74 -12.25 13.95
N TYR A 38 -2.68 -12.67 12.69
CA TYR A 38 -3.83 -13.27 12.00
C TYR A 38 -4.34 -14.53 12.71
N LEU A 39 -3.46 -15.45 13.08
CA LEU A 39 -3.84 -16.68 13.78
C LEU A 39 -4.45 -16.39 15.16
N LEU A 40 -3.89 -15.43 15.91
CA LEU A 40 -4.43 -14.99 17.19
C LEU A 40 -5.82 -14.36 17.02
N ALA A 41 -6.00 -13.48 16.04
CA ALA A 41 -7.29 -12.86 15.72
C ALA A 41 -8.33 -13.91 15.33
N LYS A 42 -7.96 -14.86 14.47
CA LYS A 42 -8.85 -15.95 14.03
C LYS A 42 -9.23 -16.90 15.18
N LYS A 43 -8.29 -17.20 16.09
CA LYS A 43 -8.56 -18.02 17.27
C LYS A 43 -9.51 -17.32 18.25
N LYS A 44 -9.32 -16.01 18.47
CA LYS A 44 -10.12 -15.24 19.43
C LYS A 44 -11.50 -14.87 18.88
N TYR A 45 -11.59 -14.60 17.57
CA TYR A 45 -12.81 -14.13 16.91
C TYR A 45 -13.04 -14.89 15.59
N PRO A 46 -13.55 -16.13 15.65
CA PRO A 46 -13.68 -16.99 14.47
C PRO A 46 -14.66 -16.47 13.40
N LYS A 47 -15.56 -15.55 13.76
CA LYS A 47 -16.54 -14.92 12.86
C LYS A 47 -16.04 -13.61 12.21
N GLY A 48 -14.90 -13.06 12.63
CA GLY A 48 -14.37 -11.80 12.09
C GLY A 48 -13.59 -12.01 10.79
N GLN A 49 -13.64 -11.05 9.85
CA GLN A 49 -12.87 -11.14 8.59
C GLN A 49 -11.40 -10.78 8.85
N SER A 50 -10.68 -11.72 9.46
CA SER A 50 -9.27 -11.54 9.89
C SER A 50 -8.31 -11.25 8.71
N PHE A 51 -8.72 -11.53 7.48
CA PHE A 51 -7.94 -11.24 6.28
C PHE A 51 -7.71 -9.74 6.04
N MET A 52 -8.56 -8.88 6.60
CA MET A 52 -8.40 -7.42 6.51
C MET A 52 -7.07 -6.92 7.14
N ILE A 53 -6.47 -7.69 8.07
CA ILE A 53 -5.14 -7.40 8.64
C ILE A 53 -4.11 -7.33 7.51
N PHE A 54 -4.08 -8.33 6.63
CA PHE A 54 -3.16 -8.36 5.51
C PHE A 54 -3.43 -7.23 4.52
N LYS A 55 -4.70 -6.93 4.21
CA LYS A 55 -5.06 -5.82 3.31
C LYS A 55 -4.52 -4.48 3.81
N ILE A 56 -4.76 -4.14 5.08
CA ILE A 56 -4.25 -2.90 5.68
C ILE A 56 -2.72 -2.88 5.68
N SER A 57 -2.06 -3.98 6.07
CA SER A 57 -0.60 -4.06 6.07
C SER A 57 0.00 -3.86 4.67
N LEU A 58 -0.63 -4.43 3.64
CA LEU A 58 -0.21 -4.24 2.26
C LEU A 58 -0.39 -2.78 1.80
N ILE A 59 -1.49 -2.12 2.20
CA ILE A 59 -1.72 -0.68 1.91
C ILE A 59 -0.61 0.17 2.51
N ILE A 60 -0.27 -0.04 3.80
CA ILE A 60 0.81 0.67 4.50
C ILE A 60 2.16 0.44 3.81
N LEU A 61 2.47 -0.82 3.50
CA LEU A 61 3.73 -1.16 2.85
C LEU A 61 3.87 -0.48 1.48
N GLY A 62 2.79 -0.44 0.68
CA GLY A 62 2.79 0.29 -0.58
C GLY A 62 3.14 1.77 -0.41
N LEU A 63 2.52 2.44 0.57
CA LEU A 63 2.81 3.84 0.87
C LEU A 63 4.28 4.07 1.25
N ILE A 64 4.83 3.19 2.11
CA ILE A 64 6.25 3.25 2.52
C ILE A 64 7.16 3.11 1.29
N LEU A 65 6.85 2.20 0.37
CA LEU A 65 7.63 2.00 -0.85
C LEU A 65 7.57 3.21 -1.78
N ASP A 66 6.40 3.82 -1.95
CA ASP A 66 6.25 5.01 -2.80
C ASP A 66 7.06 6.19 -2.24
N PHE A 67 7.00 6.44 -0.93
CA PHE A 67 7.82 7.48 -0.29
C PHE A 67 9.32 7.15 -0.34
N SER A 68 9.69 5.89 -0.09
CA SER A 68 11.08 5.45 -0.17
C SER A 68 11.65 5.66 -1.57
N PHE A 69 10.85 5.40 -2.60
CA PHE A 69 11.26 5.64 -3.98
C PHE A 69 11.55 7.12 -4.24
N ILE A 70 10.66 8.01 -3.79
CA ILE A 70 10.82 9.46 -3.96
C ILE A 70 12.03 9.99 -3.19
N ILE A 71 12.22 9.56 -1.94
CA ILE A 71 13.30 10.06 -1.06
C ILE A 71 14.68 9.53 -1.51
N VAL A 72 14.78 8.24 -1.79
CA VAL A 72 16.07 7.59 -2.09
C VAL A 72 16.47 7.82 -3.54
N ASN A 73 15.58 7.56 -4.49
CA ASN A 73 15.93 7.60 -5.91
C ASN A 73 15.65 8.96 -6.57
N GLY A 74 14.98 9.87 -5.85
CA GLY A 74 14.68 11.21 -6.36
C GLY A 74 15.91 12.04 -6.69
N HIS A 75 17.02 11.78 -5.99
CA HIS A 75 18.30 12.44 -6.23
C HIS A 75 19.09 11.79 -7.39
N ASP A 76 19.00 10.47 -7.54
CA ASP A 76 19.79 9.71 -8.52
C ASP A 76 19.29 9.90 -9.96
N VAL A 77 17.98 10.05 -10.15
CA VAL A 77 17.37 10.28 -11.48
C VAL A 77 16.33 11.41 -11.39
N PRO A 78 16.77 12.68 -11.50
CA PRO A 78 15.89 13.84 -11.33
C PRO A 78 14.69 13.86 -12.29
N SER A 79 14.84 13.27 -13.48
CA SER A 79 13.77 13.18 -14.48
C SER A 79 12.60 12.29 -14.05
N LEU A 80 12.81 11.35 -13.12
CA LEU A 80 11.77 10.45 -12.60
C LEU A 80 11.16 10.93 -11.29
N PHE A 81 11.81 11.88 -10.60
CA PHE A 81 11.30 12.45 -9.35
C PHE A 81 9.95 13.15 -9.55
N ILE A 82 9.87 14.08 -10.51
CA ILE A 82 8.66 14.87 -10.77
C ILE A 82 7.47 13.97 -11.14
N PRO A 83 7.58 13.02 -12.10
CA PRO A 83 6.50 12.08 -12.40
C PRO A 83 6.03 11.26 -11.19
N SER A 84 6.95 10.82 -10.34
CA SER A 84 6.62 10.03 -9.14
C SER A 84 5.85 10.86 -8.12
N LEU A 85 6.30 12.08 -7.87
CA LEU A 85 5.66 13.00 -6.95
C LEU A 85 4.25 13.37 -7.43
N ILE A 86 4.09 13.68 -8.72
CA ILE A 86 2.79 13.96 -9.33
C ILE A 86 1.86 12.75 -9.18
N THR A 87 2.34 11.55 -9.51
CA THR A 87 1.54 10.31 -9.40
C THR A 87 1.05 10.08 -7.96
N LEU A 88 1.92 10.28 -6.97
CA LEU A 88 1.57 10.15 -5.56
C LEU A 88 0.53 11.19 -5.13
N ILE A 89 0.75 12.47 -5.44
CA ILE A 89 -0.17 13.56 -5.06
C ILE A 89 -1.54 13.38 -5.71
N VAL A 90 -1.58 13.10 -7.02
CA VAL A 90 -2.83 12.89 -7.76
C VAL A 90 -3.60 11.72 -7.16
N SER A 91 -2.94 10.62 -6.82
CA SER A 91 -3.62 9.48 -6.18
C SER A 91 -4.15 9.82 -4.79
N ILE A 92 -3.41 10.56 -3.97
CA ILE A 92 -3.84 10.95 -2.63
C ILE A 92 -5.09 11.83 -2.72
N VAL A 93 -5.07 12.84 -3.59
CA VAL A 93 -6.21 13.75 -3.78
C VAL A 93 -7.43 12.98 -4.30
N PHE A 94 -7.25 12.15 -5.33
CA PHE A 94 -8.33 11.34 -5.89
C PHE A 94 -9.00 10.46 -4.83
N ASN A 95 -8.21 9.68 -4.09
CA ASN A 95 -8.72 8.77 -3.07
C ASN A 95 -9.38 9.51 -1.91
N LEU A 96 -8.81 10.62 -1.44
CA LEU A 96 -9.37 11.41 -0.36
C LEU A 96 -10.73 12.01 -0.76
N SER A 97 -10.82 12.59 -1.96
CA SER A 97 -12.08 13.11 -2.51
C SER A 97 -13.13 12.00 -2.64
N LEU A 98 -12.74 10.84 -3.17
CA LEU A 98 -13.65 9.71 -3.34
C LEU A 98 -14.14 9.19 -1.99
N SER A 99 -13.27 9.09 -0.99
CA SER A 99 -13.60 8.68 0.37
C SER A 99 -14.65 9.59 0.99
N PHE A 100 -14.44 10.91 0.90
CA PHE A 100 -15.38 11.89 1.40
C PHE A 100 -16.76 11.78 0.71
N ILE A 101 -16.78 11.60 -0.61
CA ILE A 101 -18.01 11.43 -1.39
C ILE A 101 -18.75 10.15 -0.98
N ILE A 102 -18.04 9.03 -0.84
CA ILE A 102 -18.61 7.73 -0.48
C ILE A 102 -19.23 7.80 0.93
N LEU A 103 -18.46 8.29 1.91
CA LEU A 103 -18.92 8.38 3.31
C LEU A 103 -20.11 9.33 3.45
N THR A 104 -20.05 10.51 2.84
CA THR A 104 -21.15 11.49 2.92
C THR A 104 -22.43 10.94 2.32
N LYS A 105 -22.35 10.27 1.17
CA LYS A 105 -23.53 9.64 0.53
C LYS A 105 -24.12 8.52 1.38
N GLU A 106 -23.27 7.72 2.03
CA GLU A 106 -23.72 6.64 2.89
C GLU A 106 -24.39 7.18 4.15
N ILE A 107 -23.79 8.19 4.80
CA ILE A 107 -24.39 8.87 5.97
C ILE A 107 -25.75 9.47 5.62
N GLN A 108 -25.93 10.02 4.42
CA GLN A 108 -27.20 10.61 4.01
C GLN A 108 -28.29 9.56 3.75
N ARG A 109 -27.94 8.44 3.12
CA ARG A 109 -28.90 7.48 2.55
C ARG A 109 -29.19 6.27 3.43
N ASN A 110 -28.29 5.92 4.33
CA ASN A 110 -28.39 4.73 5.17
C ASN A 110 -28.53 5.16 6.65
N ILE A 111 -29.68 4.87 7.26
CA ILE A 111 -29.99 5.27 8.64
C ILE A 111 -29.11 4.46 9.62
N ASP A 112 -28.96 3.16 9.40
CA ASP A 112 -28.17 2.28 10.27
C ASP A 112 -26.69 2.69 10.28
N PHE A 113 -26.13 3.01 9.11
CA PHE A 113 -24.75 3.50 9.01
C PHE A 113 -24.58 4.83 9.74
N ARG A 114 -25.56 5.73 9.62
CA ARG A 114 -25.54 7.06 10.26
C ARG A 114 -25.58 6.95 11.78
N GLU A 115 -26.42 6.10 12.34
CA GLU A 115 -26.46 5.87 13.79
C GLU A 115 -25.14 5.26 14.30
N TRP A 116 -24.60 4.28 13.56
CA TRP A 116 -23.30 3.69 13.88
C TRP A 116 -22.15 4.72 13.76
N PHE A 117 -22.20 5.61 12.76
CA PHE A 117 -21.23 6.68 12.54
C PHE A 117 -21.14 7.62 13.74
N PHE A 118 -22.27 8.05 14.31
CA PHE A 118 -22.26 8.95 15.46
C PHE A 118 -21.57 8.35 16.70
N LYS A 119 -21.61 7.03 16.85
CA LYS A 119 -20.90 6.31 17.93
C LYS A 119 -19.41 6.14 17.64
N ASN A 120 -19.03 6.05 16.35
CA ASN A 120 -17.68 5.66 15.91
C ASN A 120 -16.97 6.72 15.05
N ALA A 121 -17.37 7.99 15.15
CA ALA A 121 -16.91 9.07 14.26
C ALA A 121 -15.38 9.21 14.17
N LYS A 122 -14.66 8.99 15.29
CA LYS A 122 -13.18 9.01 15.33
C LYS A 122 -12.55 7.96 14.41
N ILE A 123 -13.10 6.75 14.41
CA ILE A 123 -12.60 5.64 13.59
C ILE A 123 -12.90 5.91 12.13
N VAL A 124 -14.10 6.41 11.83
CA VAL A 124 -14.46 6.79 10.46
C VAL A 124 -13.55 7.91 9.93
N ALA A 125 -13.24 8.92 10.75
CA ALA A 125 -12.29 9.98 10.38
C ALA A 125 -10.88 9.42 10.12
N CYS A 126 -10.38 8.53 10.99
CA CYS A 126 -9.08 7.88 10.82
C CYS A 126 -9.01 7.09 9.52
N PHE A 127 -10.01 6.23 9.25
CA PHE A 127 -10.04 5.43 8.02
C PHE A 127 -10.33 6.25 6.77
N SER A 128 -11.05 7.37 6.89
CA SER A 128 -11.22 8.35 5.80
C SER A 128 -9.87 8.93 5.38
N LEU A 129 -9.08 9.42 6.34
CA LEU A 129 -7.73 9.92 6.07
C LEU A 129 -6.81 8.82 5.56
N PHE A 130 -6.82 7.65 6.19
CA PHE A 130 -6.00 6.52 5.78
C PHE A 130 -6.34 6.03 4.37
N SER A 131 -7.62 6.11 3.97
CA SER A 131 -8.07 5.77 2.62
C SER A 131 -7.55 6.68 1.52
N SER A 132 -6.97 7.85 1.85
CA SER A 132 -6.23 8.66 0.87
C SER A 132 -5.08 7.88 0.23
N THR A 133 -4.48 6.92 0.96
CA THR A 133 -3.47 6.02 0.40
C THR A 133 -4.08 5.06 -0.61
N ASN A 134 -5.17 4.40 -0.23
CA ASN A 134 -5.94 3.50 -1.07
C ASN A 134 -7.37 3.41 -0.51
N ILE A 135 -8.36 3.65 -1.38
CA ILE A 135 -9.78 3.67 -1.01
C ILE A 135 -10.26 2.35 -0.40
N GLU A 136 -9.59 1.24 -0.71
CA GLU A 136 -9.89 -0.09 -0.15
C GLU A 136 -9.78 -0.13 1.39
N ALA A 137 -9.03 0.80 2.00
CA ALA A 137 -8.94 0.92 3.45
C ALA A 137 -10.31 1.13 4.12
N LEU A 138 -11.29 1.74 3.43
CA LEU A 138 -12.64 1.90 3.96
C LEU A 138 -13.37 0.57 4.20
N ASN A 139 -12.93 -0.52 3.55
CA ASN A 139 -13.50 -1.84 3.81
C ASN A 139 -13.33 -2.28 5.26
N ALA A 140 -12.32 -1.74 5.97
CA ALA A 140 -12.11 -2.02 7.37
C ALA A 140 -13.35 -1.71 8.23
N LEU A 141 -14.09 -0.63 7.87
CA LEU A 141 -15.25 -0.15 8.62
C LEU A 141 -16.39 -1.16 8.75
N TYR A 142 -16.53 -2.09 7.79
CA TYR A 142 -17.61 -3.09 7.76
C TYR A 142 -17.11 -4.54 7.75
N SER A 143 -15.81 -4.76 7.88
CA SER A 143 -15.19 -6.10 7.80
C SER A 143 -15.31 -6.92 9.08
N ASN A 144 -15.80 -6.33 10.18
CA ASN A 144 -15.67 -6.89 11.52
C ASN A 144 -14.19 -7.21 11.83
N PHE A 145 -13.33 -6.22 11.57
CA PHE A 145 -11.87 -6.32 11.70
C PHE A 145 -11.48 -6.80 13.10
N ALA A 146 -10.75 -7.92 13.15
CA ALA A 146 -10.38 -8.60 14.40
C ALA A 146 -11.58 -8.88 15.34
N GLY A 147 -12.80 -9.00 14.80
CA GLY A 147 -14.01 -9.27 15.58
C GLY A 147 -14.48 -8.12 16.47
N LEU A 148 -14.04 -6.88 16.20
CA LEU A 148 -14.38 -5.72 16.99
C LEU A 148 -15.63 -5.03 16.42
N ASP A 149 -16.60 -4.73 17.28
CA ASP A 149 -17.87 -4.07 16.92
C ASP A 149 -17.68 -2.65 16.35
N ILE A 150 -16.54 -2.02 16.68
CA ILE A 150 -16.12 -0.74 16.09
C ILE A 150 -15.77 -0.83 14.59
N PHE A 151 -15.80 -2.03 14.01
CA PHE A 151 -15.58 -2.32 12.59
C PHE A 151 -16.72 -3.14 11.98
N SER A 152 -17.89 -3.16 12.61
CA SER A 152 -19.07 -3.89 12.15
C SER A 152 -20.15 -2.96 11.59
N ALA A 153 -19.76 -1.93 10.83
CA ALA A 153 -20.72 -1.00 10.23
C ALA A 153 -21.63 -1.71 9.23
N LEU A 154 -22.92 -1.38 9.23
CA LEU A 154 -23.88 -1.82 8.23
C LEU A 154 -23.82 -0.88 7.02
N VAL A 155 -23.20 -1.34 5.93
CA VAL A 155 -23.02 -0.55 4.70
C VAL A 155 -23.87 -1.08 3.56
N SER A 156 -24.30 -0.19 2.67
CA SER A 156 -25.05 -0.53 1.46
C SER A 156 -24.19 -1.23 0.41
N GLU A 157 -24.81 -1.99 -0.49
CA GLU A 157 -24.11 -2.56 -1.65
C GLU A 157 -23.52 -1.49 -2.57
N ASN A 158 -24.14 -0.31 -2.62
CA ASN A 158 -23.62 0.84 -3.37
C ASN A 158 -22.31 1.37 -2.79
N PHE A 159 -22.15 1.32 -1.46
CA PHE A 159 -20.89 1.66 -0.80
C PHE A 159 -19.76 0.74 -1.26
N LYS A 160 -19.99 -0.58 -1.19
CA LYS A 160 -19.01 -1.60 -1.61
C LYS A 160 -18.65 -1.47 -3.08
N LYS A 161 -19.65 -1.30 -3.96
CA LYS A 161 -19.44 -1.07 -5.39
C LYS A 161 -18.59 0.16 -5.68
N ARG A 162 -18.84 1.28 -4.99
CA ARG A 162 -18.04 2.51 -5.16
C ARG A 162 -16.60 2.31 -4.72
N ILE A 163 -16.35 1.59 -3.62
CA ILE A 163 -14.99 1.23 -3.19
C ILE A 163 -14.32 0.35 -4.26
N LEU A 164 -15.02 -0.65 -4.80
CA LEU A 164 -14.49 -1.51 -5.85
C LEU A 164 -14.08 -0.72 -7.09
N TYR A 165 -14.98 0.14 -7.62
CA TYR A 165 -14.67 1.02 -8.76
C TYR A 165 -13.50 1.96 -8.44
N GLY A 166 -13.49 2.56 -7.25
CA GLY A 166 -12.40 3.42 -6.80
C GLY A 166 -11.06 2.70 -6.76
N THR A 167 -11.04 1.46 -6.26
CA THR A 167 -9.84 0.62 -6.19
C THR A 167 -9.38 0.21 -7.59
N THR A 168 -10.29 0.09 -8.55
CA THR A 168 -9.96 -0.12 -9.96
C THR A 168 -9.38 1.16 -10.57
N CYS A 169 -9.97 2.33 -10.34
CA CYS A 169 -9.39 3.61 -10.79
C CYS A 169 -8.00 3.86 -10.20
N HIS A 170 -7.78 3.54 -8.92
CA HIS A 170 -6.49 3.66 -8.25
C HIS A 170 -5.38 2.86 -8.96
N LEU A 171 -5.71 1.68 -9.50
CA LEU A 171 -4.78 0.87 -10.27
C LEU A 171 -4.26 1.64 -11.50
N PHE A 172 -5.14 2.31 -12.24
CA PHE A 172 -4.77 3.08 -13.43
C PHE A 172 -4.10 4.42 -13.10
N ILE A 173 -4.52 5.08 -12.02
CA ILE A 173 -3.99 6.39 -11.62
C ILE A 173 -2.61 6.28 -10.98
N LYS A 174 -2.35 5.20 -10.24
CA LYS A 174 -1.15 5.07 -9.42
C LYS A 174 -0.33 3.82 -9.71
N GLU A 175 -0.92 2.64 -9.58
CA GLU A 175 -0.16 1.37 -9.62
C GLU A 175 0.54 1.18 -10.97
N ILE A 176 -0.17 1.40 -12.08
CA ILE A 176 0.41 1.28 -13.43
C ILE A 176 1.46 2.38 -13.70
N PRO A 177 1.19 3.68 -13.49
CA PRO A 177 2.20 4.72 -13.67
C PRO A 177 3.45 4.51 -12.80
N GLN A 178 3.27 4.13 -11.53
CA GLN A 178 4.38 3.87 -10.62
C GLN A 178 5.20 2.66 -11.06
N LEU A 179 4.56 1.60 -11.56
CA LEU A 179 5.25 0.46 -12.15
C LEU A 179 6.07 0.88 -13.38
N VAL A 180 5.50 1.70 -14.27
CA VAL A 180 6.22 2.21 -15.46
C VAL A 180 7.44 3.03 -15.05
N ILE A 181 7.29 3.94 -14.09
CA ILE A 181 8.39 4.76 -13.56
C ILE A 181 9.53 3.89 -13.01
N GLN A 182 9.19 2.85 -12.24
CA GLN A 182 10.17 1.92 -11.69
C GLN A 182 10.90 1.12 -12.78
N VAL A 183 10.17 0.67 -13.81
CA VAL A 183 10.79 -0.02 -14.97
C VAL A 183 11.74 0.92 -15.72
N CYS A 184 11.36 2.19 -15.91
CA CYS A 184 12.23 3.21 -16.51
C CYS A 184 13.51 3.42 -15.69
N LEU A 185 13.40 3.50 -14.36
CA LEU A 185 14.57 3.62 -13.47
C LEU A 185 15.53 2.43 -13.64
N LEU A 186 15.00 1.21 -13.76
CA LEU A 186 15.80 0.00 -13.95
C LEU A 186 16.60 0.01 -15.26
N ILE A 187 15.98 0.51 -16.34
CA ILE A 187 16.63 0.64 -17.65
C ILE A 187 17.73 1.71 -17.59
N SER A 188 17.43 2.86 -16.97
CA SER A 188 18.36 4.00 -16.89
C SER A 188 19.61 3.74 -16.05
N LEU A 189 19.51 3.01 -14.94
CA LEU A 189 20.63 2.84 -14.01
C LEU A 189 21.61 1.70 -14.39
N LYS A 190 21.35 0.87 -15.42
CA LYS A 190 22.13 -0.32 -15.87
C LYS A 190 22.58 -1.35 -14.81
N CYS A 191 22.46 -1.07 -13.52
CA CYS A 191 22.57 -1.93 -12.34
C CYS A 191 22.66 -1.01 -11.12
N TYR A 192 21.62 -0.94 -10.27
CA TYR A 192 21.74 -1.04 -8.80
C TYR A 192 20.43 -0.88 -8.00
N VAL A 193 19.23 -1.14 -8.54
CA VAL A 193 18.01 -1.13 -7.69
C VAL A 193 17.04 -2.27 -8.04
N LYS A 194 17.52 -3.52 -8.10
CA LYS A 194 16.66 -4.68 -8.41
C LYS A 194 15.70 -5.05 -7.26
N CYS A 195 16.10 -4.87 -6.01
CA CYS A 195 15.37 -5.47 -4.87
C CYS A 195 14.05 -4.75 -4.53
N MET A 196 14.00 -3.41 -4.58
CA MET A 196 12.77 -2.64 -4.36
C MET A 196 11.71 -2.94 -5.44
N ILE A 197 12.16 -3.20 -6.67
CA ILE A 197 11.30 -3.42 -7.83
C ILE A 197 10.66 -4.82 -7.78
N TYR A 198 11.40 -5.88 -7.44
CA TYR A 198 10.81 -7.21 -7.28
C TYR A 198 9.78 -7.28 -6.15
N ILE A 199 9.99 -6.52 -5.07
CA ILE A 199 9.04 -6.40 -3.97
C ILE A 199 7.78 -5.65 -4.44
N TYR A 200 7.92 -4.56 -5.19
CA TYR A 200 6.78 -3.79 -5.71
C TYR A 200 5.98 -4.58 -6.77
N ILE A 201 6.67 -5.23 -7.71
CA ILE A 201 6.05 -6.14 -8.68
C ILE A 201 5.30 -7.25 -7.92
N GLY A 202 5.96 -7.94 -6.99
CA GLY A 202 5.31 -8.95 -6.15
C GLY A 202 4.09 -8.42 -5.40
N LEU A 203 4.12 -7.18 -4.93
CA LEU A 203 3.01 -6.53 -4.22
C LEU A 203 1.84 -6.14 -5.13
N SER A 204 2.08 -5.56 -6.32
CA SER A 204 1.01 -5.27 -7.27
C SER A 204 0.37 -6.57 -7.79
N TYR A 205 1.16 -7.63 -8.01
CA TYR A 205 0.64 -8.97 -8.36
C TYR A 205 -0.18 -9.60 -7.21
N CYS A 206 0.30 -9.52 -5.96
CA CYS A 206 -0.46 -9.97 -4.79
C CYS A 206 -1.78 -9.19 -4.61
N ARG A 207 -1.78 -7.87 -4.83
CA ARG A 207 -3.01 -7.05 -4.75
C ARG A 207 -4.02 -7.40 -5.85
N LEU A 208 -3.56 -7.71 -7.06
CA LEU A 208 -4.40 -8.20 -8.15
C LEU A 208 -5.00 -9.58 -7.84
N PHE A 209 -4.20 -10.51 -7.32
CA PHE A 209 -4.65 -11.86 -6.97
C PHE A 209 -5.63 -11.86 -5.78
N ILE A 210 -5.45 -10.96 -4.82
CA ILE A 210 -6.33 -10.80 -3.65
C ILE A 210 -7.68 -10.17 -4.00
N LYS A 211 -7.83 -9.50 -5.16
CA LYS A 211 -9.14 -9.01 -5.62
C LYS A 211 -10.05 -10.13 -6.15
N GLU A 212 -9.52 -11.30 -6.50
CA GLU A 212 -10.27 -12.43 -7.06
C GLU A 212 -10.71 -13.47 -6.03
N VAL A 213 -10.35 -13.30 -4.75
CA VAL A 213 -10.75 -14.14 -3.60
C VAL A 213 -11.71 -13.38 -2.69
#